data_AF-U9TP64-F1
#
_entry.id   AF-U9TP64-F1
#
_cell.length_a   1.000
_cell.length_b   1.000
_cell.length_c   1.000
_cell.angle_alpha   90.00
_cell.angle_beta   90.00
_cell.angle_gamma   90.00
#
_symmetry.space_group_name_H-M   'P 1'
#
loop_
_entity.id
_entity.type
_entity.pdbx_description
1 polymer ?
#
loop_
_entity_poly.entity_id
_entity_poly.type
_entity_poly.pdbx_seq_one_letter_code
_entity_poly.pdbx_strand_id
1 'polypeptide(L)'
;MVLLKEISFDPTPKLKSSPIPITFISFDRRKNECIYCGEKYVHTLFTYQKYCRKCLSRYLTGIKDNNLYLDAHYSMNLKCIDHEIRTFKPQVIQHCCGNCLVVLLFKQTFEYIFRYTDLYVNCYNNVIESEKDCKLCGKSLYQGNDDYIMKKIKLCTDCYLISSEYIESPLIKKPIPIIYLPWWHNISSCNACDLDLTFTTDCQKYCRNCLIFYTGCRYCLTTNIIFGLTTQSRCKKCKRVKGLLPSIIPDFTNILSGNHELDNFLLDLRIQVRYDNLKIDKFLDEIKNINKYFILSEINLTIYSMCKYYKNSQSEKIMEWIPYSQFTNIREIARGGYGIIYHATRTAHFQNSESVILKKFKNSKDTSRYFLNELKSYQYCYEIKHHIIRVHGVTKDFKLGEYMLVMQYASGGDLHNWLQKNFANITWNKEKLMILWQISEGLETIHKADYIHRDFHSGNILYHNNSLQERYKERHQWLIGDLGLSQPVNITSSNNEIYGVIPYIAPEIFKG
;
A
#
# COMPACT_ATOMS: atom_id res chain seq x y z
N MET A 1 29.19 11.86 3.48
CA MET A 1 28.19 12.60 4.27
C MET A 1 28.09 14.01 3.69
N VAL A 2 27.30 14.20 2.65
CA VAL A 2 27.01 15.53 2.09
C VAL A 2 25.74 16.00 2.79
N LEU A 3 25.87 17.00 3.66
CA LEU A 3 24.75 17.73 4.24
C LEU A 3 24.03 18.46 3.09
N LEU A 4 23.06 17.78 2.47
CA LEU A 4 22.03 18.45 1.68
C LEU A 4 21.28 19.35 2.65
N LYS A 5 21.55 20.67 2.59
CA LYS A 5 20.68 21.71 3.14
C LYS A 5 19.24 21.32 2.79
N GLU A 6 18.39 21.04 3.79
CA GLU A 6 16.95 20.89 3.58
C GLU A 6 16.48 22.18 2.90
N ILE A 7 16.32 22.15 1.57
CA ILE A 7 15.58 23.21 0.87
C ILE A 7 14.18 23.13 1.46
N SER A 8 13.75 24.16 2.19
CA SER A 8 12.47 24.15 2.88
C SER A 8 11.35 24.11 1.85
N PHE A 9 10.84 22.90 1.56
CA PHE A 9 9.70 22.73 0.68
C PHE A 9 8.41 23.17 1.38
N ASP A 10 7.70 24.15 0.83
CA ASP A 10 6.35 24.54 1.22
C ASP A 10 5.37 24.16 0.10
N PRO A 11 4.43 23.22 0.31
CA PRO A 11 3.42 22.86 -0.68
C PRO A 11 2.54 24.04 -1.13
N THR A 12 2.35 25.08 -0.31
CA THR A 12 1.49 26.22 -0.64
C THR A 12 2.14 27.54 -0.21
N PRO A 13 3.25 27.97 -0.86
CA PRO A 13 4.12 29.05 -0.38
C PRO A 13 3.45 30.43 -0.33
N LYS A 14 2.33 30.60 -1.03
CA LYS A 14 1.55 31.86 -1.04
C LYS A 14 0.40 31.90 -0.05
N LEU A 15 0.16 30.81 0.67
CA LEU A 15 -0.80 30.74 1.78
C LEU A 15 -0.04 30.70 3.11
N LYS A 16 -0.64 31.15 4.21
CA LYS A 16 -0.11 30.89 5.55
C LYS A 16 -0.73 29.63 6.15
N SER A 17 -0.09 29.05 7.16
CA SER A 17 -0.75 28.04 7.99
C SER A 17 -1.74 28.72 8.92
N SER A 18 -2.97 28.22 8.97
CA SER A 18 -4.00 28.73 9.88
C SER A 18 -3.53 28.68 11.34
N PRO A 19 -3.87 29.68 12.18
CA PRO A 19 -3.62 29.65 13.62
C PRO A 19 -4.51 28.64 14.35
N ILE A 20 -5.71 28.37 13.82
CA ILE A 20 -6.68 27.41 14.38
C ILE A 20 -7.00 26.29 13.37
N PRO A 21 -7.39 25.08 13.81
CA PRO A 21 -7.71 23.98 12.91
C PRO A 21 -8.91 24.29 11.99
N ILE A 22 -8.79 23.94 10.71
CA ILE A 22 -9.87 23.99 9.73
C ILE A 22 -10.74 22.73 9.89
N THR A 23 -11.80 22.85 10.68
CA THR A 23 -12.68 21.73 11.10
C THR A 23 -13.94 21.59 10.25
N PHE A 24 -14.25 22.58 9.41
CA PHE A 24 -15.51 22.61 8.66
C PHE A 24 -15.50 21.76 7.38
N ILE A 25 -14.39 21.11 7.02
CA ILE A 25 -14.28 20.25 5.82
C ILE A 25 -14.01 18.81 6.27
N SER A 26 -14.75 17.83 5.77
CA SER A 26 -14.51 16.42 6.11
C SER A 26 -13.29 15.84 5.37
N PHE A 27 -12.55 14.92 6.00
CA PHE A 27 -11.54 14.09 5.30
C PHE A 27 -12.14 12.84 4.65
N ASP A 28 -13.41 12.55 4.96
CA ASP A 28 -14.25 11.55 4.33
C ASP A 28 -15.40 12.24 3.59
N ARG A 29 -15.37 12.25 2.26
CA ARG A 29 -16.44 12.85 1.44
C ARG A 29 -17.81 12.18 1.61
N ARG A 30 -17.85 10.93 2.11
CA ARG A 30 -19.10 10.17 2.30
C ARG A 30 -19.87 10.60 3.54
N LYS A 31 -19.22 11.23 4.52
CA LYS A 31 -19.89 11.74 5.72
C LYS A 31 -20.93 12.80 5.34
N ASN A 32 -22.11 12.71 5.96
CA ASN A 32 -23.21 13.65 5.77
C ASN A 32 -23.34 14.62 6.94
N GLU A 33 -22.77 14.29 8.10
CA GLU A 33 -22.84 15.08 9.32
C GLU A 33 -21.45 15.49 9.80
N CYS A 34 -21.37 16.70 10.33
CA CYS A 34 -20.15 17.27 10.87
C CYS A 34 -19.77 16.60 12.19
N ILE A 35 -18.60 15.98 12.22
CA ILE A 35 -18.08 15.27 13.40
C ILE A 35 -17.84 16.19 14.63
N TYR A 36 -17.81 17.51 14.43
CA TYR A 36 -17.51 18.48 15.49
C TYR A 36 -18.76 19.11 16.10
N CYS A 37 -19.87 19.19 15.34
CA CYS A 37 -21.07 19.88 15.82
C CYS A 37 -22.39 19.16 15.50
N GLY A 38 -22.35 17.97 14.87
CA GLY A 38 -23.52 17.16 14.53
C GLY A 38 -24.34 17.66 13.34
N GLU A 39 -24.24 18.94 12.97
CA GLU A 39 -24.98 19.53 11.86
C GLU A 39 -24.67 18.83 10.52
N LYS A 40 -25.69 18.75 9.65
CA LYS A 40 -25.50 18.25 8.28
C LYS A 40 -24.53 19.13 7.50
N TYR A 41 -23.66 18.50 6.73
CA TYR A 41 -22.84 19.19 5.75
C TYR A 41 -23.72 19.78 4.65
N VAL A 42 -23.37 20.98 4.21
CA VAL A 42 -23.95 21.63 3.03
C VAL A 42 -22.95 21.57 1.88
N HIS A 43 -23.44 21.77 0.66
CA HIS A 43 -22.60 21.76 -0.55
C HIS A 43 -22.20 23.18 -0.96
N THR A 44 -20.99 23.33 -1.49
CA THR A 44 -20.60 24.53 -2.24
C THR A 44 -21.42 24.64 -3.52
N LEU A 45 -21.60 25.87 -3.99
CA LEU A 45 -22.49 26.14 -5.12
C LEU A 45 -21.97 25.56 -6.45
N PHE A 46 -20.66 25.42 -6.69
CA PHE A 46 -20.15 25.05 -8.03
C PHE A 46 -19.51 23.67 -8.13
N THR A 47 -18.97 23.15 -7.02
CA THR A 47 -18.11 21.96 -7.00
C THR A 47 -18.65 20.83 -6.12
N TYR A 48 -19.82 21.05 -5.51
CA TYR A 48 -20.47 20.12 -4.59
C TYR A 48 -19.60 19.69 -3.40
N GLN A 49 -18.62 20.52 -3.03
CA GLN A 49 -17.74 20.26 -1.90
C GLN A 49 -18.53 20.38 -0.60
N LYS A 50 -18.46 19.35 0.25
CA LYS A 50 -19.15 19.33 1.54
C LYS A 50 -18.41 20.18 2.56
N TYR A 51 -19.12 21.11 3.22
CA TYR A 51 -18.60 21.88 4.33
C TYR A 51 -19.67 22.17 5.39
N CYS A 52 -19.24 22.36 6.63
CA CYS A 52 -20.13 22.63 7.76
C CYS A 52 -20.23 24.14 7.98
N ARG A 53 -21.41 24.70 7.72
CA ARG A 53 -21.65 26.15 7.83
C ARG A 53 -21.42 26.69 9.25
N LYS A 54 -21.86 25.96 10.28
CA LYS A 54 -21.66 26.34 11.69
C LYS A 54 -20.19 26.37 12.08
N CYS A 55 -19.42 25.35 11.68
CA CYS A 55 -17.99 25.30 11.95
C CYS A 55 -17.20 26.32 11.11
N LEU A 56 -17.64 26.61 9.88
CA LEU A 56 -17.06 27.68 9.06
C LEU A 56 -17.27 29.04 9.74
N SER A 57 -18.49 29.33 10.18
CA SER A 57 -18.79 30.57 10.91
C SER A 57 -17.88 30.73 12.15
N ARG A 58 -17.77 29.68 12.98
CA ARG A 58 -16.86 29.65 14.14
C ARG A 58 -15.39 29.87 13.76
N TYR A 59 -14.94 29.28 12.66
CA TYR A 59 -13.58 29.45 12.16
C TYR A 59 -13.32 30.90 11.75
N LEU A 60 -14.24 31.53 11.03
CA LEU A 60 -14.12 32.91 10.58
C LEU A 60 -14.12 33.91 11.74
N THR A 61 -14.95 33.68 12.77
CA THR A 61 -14.91 34.48 14.00
C THR A 61 -13.64 34.27 14.83
N GLY A 62 -12.98 33.13 14.67
CA GLY A 62 -11.79 32.76 15.45
C GLY A 62 -10.47 33.30 14.88
N ILE A 63 -10.44 33.72 13.60
CA ILE A 63 -9.25 34.29 12.96
C ILE A 63 -9.27 35.80 13.15
N LYS A 64 -8.19 36.34 13.73
CA LYS A 64 -8.08 37.78 14.06
C LYS A 64 -7.18 38.59 13.11
N ASP A 65 -6.52 37.95 12.14
CA ASP A 65 -5.60 38.62 11.23
C ASP A 65 -6.03 38.49 9.76
N ASN A 66 -5.56 39.41 8.92
CA ASN A 66 -5.96 39.51 7.51
C ASN A 66 -5.14 38.57 6.60
N ASN A 67 -4.58 37.51 7.18
CA ASN A 67 -3.70 36.59 6.47
C ASN A 67 -4.51 35.61 5.60
N LEU A 68 -3.95 35.24 4.44
CA LEU A 68 -4.61 34.31 3.53
C LEU A 68 -4.29 32.85 3.92
N TYR A 69 -5.26 32.19 4.55
CA TYR A 69 -5.17 30.79 4.98
C TYR A 69 -5.85 29.80 4.05
N LEU A 70 -6.85 30.29 3.32
CA LEU A 70 -7.77 29.49 2.53
C LEU A 70 -7.97 30.17 1.18
N ASP A 71 -7.78 29.42 0.12
CA ASP A 71 -8.10 29.84 -1.25
C ASP A 71 -9.52 29.36 -1.59
N ALA A 72 -10.48 30.26 -1.48
CA ALA A 72 -11.90 29.99 -1.65
C ALA A 72 -12.62 31.15 -2.35
N HIS A 73 -13.70 30.83 -3.05
CA HIS A 73 -14.62 31.82 -3.58
C HIS A 73 -15.93 31.78 -2.82
N TYR A 74 -16.49 32.95 -2.59
CA TYR A 74 -17.73 33.13 -1.84
C TYR A 74 -18.53 34.28 -2.43
N SER A 75 -19.83 34.26 -2.18
CA SER A 75 -20.78 35.31 -2.51
C SER A 75 -21.65 35.61 -1.30
N MET A 76 -22.22 36.81 -1.24
CA MET A 76 -23.23 37.15 -0.23
C MET A 76 -24.63 36.89 -0.78
N ASN A 77 -25.48 36.27 0.03
CA ASN A 77 -26.87 36.06 -0.31
C ASN A 77 -27.64 37.40 -0.31
N LEU A 78 -28.28 37.75 -1.42
CA LEU A 78 -28.99 39.02 -1.68
C LEU A 78 -30.23 39.28 -0.78
N LYS A 79 -30.58 38.36 0.12
CA LYS A 79 -31.75 38.47 1.03
C LYS A 79 -31.42 39.00 2.43
N CYS A 80 -30.20 39.52 2.66
CA CYS A 80 -29.84 40.14 3.94
C CYS A 80 -30.22 41.63 3.90
N ILE A 81 -31.14 42.03 4.78
CA ILE A 81 -31.67 43.41 4.86
C ILE A 81 -30.61 44.40 5.37
N ASP A 82 -29.56 43.92 6.05
CA ASP A 82 -28.59 44.76 6.76
C ASP A 82 -27.37 45.20 5.91
N HIS A 83 -27.22 44.75 4.66
CA HIS A 83 -26.07 45.12 3.82
C HIS A 83 -26.47 45.39 2.36
N GLU A 84 -26.59 46.65 1.98
CA GLU A 84 -26.54 47.06 0.57
C GLU A 84 -25.08 46.96 0.06
N ILE A 85 -24.70 45.84 -0.55
CA ILE A 85 -23.42 45.80 -1.29
C ILE A 85 -23.61 45.17 -2.67
N ARG A 86 -23.60 46.05 -3.68
CA ARG A 86 -23.27 45.76 -5.08
C ARG A 86 -21.74 45.71 -5.24
N THR A 87 -21.08 44.58 -5.03
CA THR A 87 -19.74 44.34 -5.65
C THR A 87 -19.32 42.87 -5.58
N PHE A 88 -19.04 42.29 -6.74
CA PHE A 88 -18.39 40.98 -6.96
C PHE A 88 -16.87 41.04 -6.72
N LYS A 89 -16.42 41.60 -5.60
CA LYS A 89 -14.98 41.58 -5.24
C LYS A 89 -14.74 40.64 -4.05
N PRO A 90 -13.70 39.78 -4.11
CA PRO A 90 -13.34 38.90 -3.00
C PRO A 90 -12.74 39.75 -1.87
N GLN A 91 -13.59 40.27 -0.99
CA GLN A 91 -13.16 41.01 0.19
C GLN A 91 -13.06 40.05 1.37
N VAL A 92 -11.93 40.11 2.09
CA VAL A 92 -11.55 39.38 3.31
C VAL A 92 -12.77 38.80 4.06
N ILE A 93 -12.81 37.46 4.18
CA ILE A 93 -13.97 36.71 4.70
C ILE A 93 -14.44 37.19 6.11
N GLN A 94 -13.56 37.86 6.87
CA GLN A 94 -13.83 38.38 8.22
C GLN A 94 -14.96 39.42 8.31
N HIS A 95 -15.35 40.08 7.21
CA HIS A 95 -16.43 41.08 7.23
C HIS A 95 -17.82 40.51 6.93
N CYS A 96 -17.94 39.20 6.67
CA CYS A 96 -19.23 38.60 6.30
C CYS A 96 -19.94 37.97 7.51
N CYS A 97 -21.25 38.20 7.64
CA CYS A 97 -22.11 37.42 8.52
C CYS A 97 -22.06 35.93 8.11
N GLY A 98 -21.69 35.03 9.02
CA GLY A 98 -21.60 33.58 8.76
C GLY A 98 -22.92 32.93 8.32
N ASN A 99 -24.05 33.63 8.53
CA ASN A 99 -25.37 33.22 8.03
C ASN A 99 -25.70 33.75 6.62
N CYS A 100 -24.90 34.63 6.02
CA CYS A 100 -25.16 35.20 4.70
C CYS A 100 -24.14 34.75 3.65
N LEU A 101 -23.04 34.12 4.10
CA LEU A 101 -21.97 33.62 3.24
C LEU A 101 -22.42 32.36 2.47
N VAL A 102 -22.40 32.47 1.15
CA VAL A 102 -22.55 31.33 0.23
C VAL A 102 -21.16 30.99 -0.30
N VAL A 103 -20.62 29.83 0.08
CA VAL A 103 -19.35 29.36 -0.48
C VAL A 103 -19.57 28.82 -1.89
N LEU A 104 -18.87 29.38 -2.85
CA LEU A 104 -18.92 28.98 -4.26
C LEU A 104 -18.04 27.76 -4.51
N LEU A 105 -16.79 27.77 -4.03
CA LEU A 105 -15.84 26.66 -4.08
C LEU A 105 -14.65 26.87 -3.12
N PHE A 106 -13.97 25.77 -2.77
CA PHE A 106 -12.66 25.74 -2.14
C PHE A 106 -11.63 25.17 -3.13
N LYS A 107 -10.51 25.85 -3.36
CA LYS A 107 -9.47 25.35 -4.29
C LYS A 107 -8.61 24.26 -3.67
N GLN A 108 -8.43 24.29 -2.35
CA GLN A 108 -7.64 23.30 -1.60
C GLN A 108 -8.38 21.99 -1.30
N THR A 109 -9.48 21.68 -1.99
CA THR A 109 -10.23 20.43 -1.77
C THR A 109 -10.68 19.79 -3.08
N PHE A 110 -10.79 18.46 -3.11
CA PHE A 110 -11.18 17.73 -4.33
C PHE A 110 -12.60 18.07 -4.80
N GLU A 111 -12.84 18.00 -6.11
CA GLU A 111 -14.05 18.50 -6.79
C GLU A 111 -14.86 17.40 -7.51
N TYR A 112 -16.16 17.65 -7.71
CA TYR A 112 -16.94 17.12 -8.82
C TYR A 112 -17.55 18.32 -9.55
N ILE A 113 -17.12 18.60 -10.77
CA ILE A 113 -17.66 19.71 -11.56
C ILE A 113 -18.99 19.27 -12.16
N PHE A 114 -20.04 20.06 -11.97
CA PHE A 114 -21.31 19.90 -12.68
C PHE A 114 -21.50 21.02 -13.71
N ARG A 115 -22.14 20.72 -14.84
CA ARG A 115 -22.63 21.71 -15.82
C ARG A 115 -23.98 22.25 -15.31
N TYR A 116 -24.06 23.54 -14.98
CA TYR A 116 -25.22 24.12 -14.32
C TYR A 116 -26.41 24.48 -15.25
N THR A 117 -27.56 24.62 -14.57
CA THR A 117 -28.84 25.20 -14.98
C THR A 117 -28.81 26.73 -15.01
N ASP A 118 -29.69 27.36 -15.80
CA ASP A 118 -29.64 28.77 -16.22
C ASP A 118 -29.56 29.83 -15.09
N LEU A 119 -30.01 29.52 -13.87
CA LEU A 119 -30.13 30.47 -12.76
C LEU A 119 -28.80 31.00 -12.17
N TYR A 120 -27.68 30.28 -12.35
CA TYR A 120 -26.39 30.64 -11.74
C TYR A 120 -25.25 30.84 -12.75
N VAL A 121 -25.57 30.83 -14.05
CA VAL A 121 -24.59 30.92 -15.14
C VAL A 121 -23.73 32.18 -15.03
N ASN A 122 -24.33 33.32 -14.68
CA ASN A 122 -23.59 34.59 -14.54
C ASN A 122 -22.57 34.55 -13.39
N CYS A 123 -22.96 34.03 -12.21
CA CYS A 123 -22.03 33.90 -11.08
C CYS A 123 -20.89 32.92 -11.38
N TYR A 124 -21.20 31.84 -12.09
CA TYR A 124 -20.21 30.85 -12.51
C TYR A 124 -19.22 31.43 -13.54
N ASN A 125 -19.71 32.13 -14.56
CA ASN A 125 -18.88 32.81 -15.55
C ASN A 125 -17.98 33.86 -14.90
N ASN A 126 -18.48 34.62 -13.93
CA ASN A 126 -17.68 35.58 -13.17
C ASN A 126 -16.54 34.89 -12.40
N VAL A 127 -16.79 33.72 -11.82
CA VAL A 127 -15.73 32.94 -11.16
C VAL A 127 -14.69 32.44 -12.16
N ILE A 128 -15.12 31.85 -13.29
CA ILE A 128 -14.20 31.43 -14.36
C ILE A 128 -13.35 32.60 -14.85
N GLU A 129 -13.97 33.75 -15.10
CA GLU A 129 -13.30 34.96 -15.56
C GLU A 129 -12.25 35.42 -14.54
N SER A 130 -12.62 35.41 -13.24
CA SER A 130 -11.69 35.75 -12.15
C SER A 130 -10.56 34.74 -11.94
N GLU A 131 -10.66 33.56 -12.55
CA GLU A 131 -9.68 32.48 -12.50
C GLU A 131 -8.77 32.43 -13.74
N LYS A 132 -8.91 33.41 -14.66
CA LYS A 132 -7.95 33.61 -15.76
C LYS A 132 -6.54 33.85 -15.24
N ASP A 133 -6.41 34.53 -14.12
CA ASP A 133 -5.14 34.78 -13.44
C ASP A 133 -5.15 34.19 -12.03
N CYS A 134 -4.00 33.71 -11.58
CA CYS A 134 -3.87 33.16 -10.26
C CYS A 134 -4.00 34.24 -9.19
N LYS A 135 -5.03 34.17 -8.34
CA LYS A 135 -5.25 35.12 -7.23
C LYS A 135 -4.08 35.23 -6.24
N LEU A 136 -3.24 34.21 -6.15
CA LEU A 136 -2.13 34.14 -5.21
C LEU A 136 -0.82 34.76 -5.72
N CYS A 137 -0.62 34.83 -7.05
CA CYS A 137 0.63 35.33 -7.63
C CYS A 137 0.47 36.20 -8.88
N GLY A 138 -0.74 36.38 -9.40
CA GLY A 138 -1.03 37.15 -10.60
C GLY A 138 -0.68 36.46 -11.93
N LYS A 139 -0.08 35.26 -11.91
CA LYS A 139 0.29 34.53 -13.14
C LYS A 139 -0.94 34.11 -13.94
N SER A 140 -0.92 34.36 -15.24
CA SER A 140 -2.00 33.93 -16.13
C SER A 140 -2.08 32.41 -16.26
N LEU A 141 -3.30 31.88 -16.05
CA LEU A 141 -3.70 30.48 -16.17
C LEU A 141 -4.51 30.22 -17.44
N TYR A 142 -4.64 31.23 -18.30
CA TYR A 142 -5.36 31.14 -19.56
C TYR A 142 -4.64 30.24 -20.58
N GLN A 143 -5.42 29.43 -21.31
CA GLN A 143 -4.91 28.42 -22.25
C GLN A 143 -5.70 28.37 -23.58
N GLY A 144 -6.20 29.52 -24.03
CA GLY A 144 -6.94 29.63 -25.30
C GLY A 144 -8.45 29.47 -25.13
N ASN A 145 -9.13 29.13 -26.22
CA ASN A 145 -10.60 29.17 -26.33
C ASN A 145 -11.30 27.81 -26.15
N ASP A 146 -10.63 26.82 -25.57
CA ASP A 146 -11.27 25.54 -25.25
C ASP A 146 -12.24 25.71 -24.07
N ASP A 147 -13.53 25.78 -24.39
CA ASP A 147 -14.63 25.93 -23.44
C ASP A 147 -14.67 24.84 -22.36
N TYR A 148 -14.21 23.63 -22.65
CA TYR A 148 -14.19 22.52 -21.69
C TYR A 148 -13.07 22.71 -20.66
N ILE A 149 -11.87 23.11 -21.12
CA ILE A 149 -10.73 23.38 -20.24
C ILE A 149 -10.96 24.65 -19.41
N MET A 150 -11.61 25.67 -19.98
CA MET A 150 -11.94 26.92 -19.29
C MET A 150 -12.88 26.72 -18.10
N LYS A 151 -13.71 25.68 -18.12
CA LYS A 151 -14.68 25.36 -17.06
C LYS A 151 -14.09 24.59 -15.87
N LYS A 152 -12.84 24.15 -15.97
CA LYS A 152 -12.13 23.42 -14.91
C LYS A 152 -11.46 24.36 -13.92
N ILE A 153 -11.45 23.99 -12.64
CA ILE A 153 -10.75 24.75 -11.61
C ILE A 153 -9.26 24.42 -11.67
N LYS A 154 -8.43 25.47 -11.70
CA LYS A 154 -7.00 25.38 -11.96
C LYS A 154 -6.20 25.75 -10.71
N LEU A 155 -5.23 24.91 -10.33
CA LEU A 155 -4.24 25.25 -9.31
C LEU A 155 -2.96 25.73 -9.99
N CYS A 156 -2.54 26.97 -9.70
CA CYS A 156 -1.29 27.51 -10.23
C CYS A 156 -0.10 26.67 -9.76
N THR A 157 0.72 26.24 -10.71
CA THR A 157 1.94 25.45 -10.47
C THR A 157 2.95 26.15 -9.56
N ASP A 158 2.99 27.48 -9.54
CA ASP A 158 3.91 28.25 -8.68
C ASP A 158 3.40 28.43 -7.24
N CYS A 159 2.09 28.19 -7.02
CA CYS A 159 1.43 28.41 -5.73
C CYS A 159 1.02 27.11 -5.04
N TYR A 160 0.95 26.00 -5.77
CA TYR A 160 0.56 24.68 -5.31
C TYR A 160 1.61 23.68 -5.76
N LEU A 161 2.57 23.39 -4.88
CA LEU A 161 3.70 22.54 -5.18
C LEU A 161 3.44 21.11 -4.72
N ILE A 162 3.68 20.15 -5.61
CA ILE A 162 3.74 18.72 -5.30
C ILE A 162 5.21 18.33 -5.18
N SER A 163 5.55 17.52 -4.19
CA SER A 163 6.87 16.91 -4.09
C SER A 163 6.77 15.52 -3.52
N SER A 164 7.90 14.82 -3.47
CA SER A 164 8.05 13.59 -2.73
C SER A 164 9.35 13.56 -1.96
N GLU A 165 9.42 12.67 -0.99
CA GLU A 165 10.67 12.30 -0.35
C GLU A 165 10.64 10.83 0.06
N TYR A 166 11.82 10.30 0.37
CA TYR A 166 11.96 9.02 1.03
C TYR A 166 12.32 9.25 2.49
N ILE A 167 11.54 8.67 3.41
CA ILE A 167 11.87 8.66 4.83
C ILE A 167 12.20 7.24 5.27
N GLU A 168 13.05 7.07 6.27
CA GLU A 168 13.28 5.75 6.84
C GLU A 168 12.05 5.32 7.65
N SER A 169 11.49 4.15 7.35
CA SER A 169 10.46 3.55 8.18
C SER A 169 11.08 3.13 9.52
N PRO A 170 10.51 3.58 10.66
CA PRO A 170 11.04 3.20 11.97
C PRO A 170 10.89 1.70 12.26
N LEU A 171 9.98 1.02 11.56
CA LEU A 171 9.68 -0.41 11.75
C LEU A 171 10.67 -1.27 10.95
N ILE A 172 10.74 -1.07 9.63
CA ILE A 172 11.52 -1.95 8.75
C ILE A 172 12.93 -1.41 8.41
N LYS A 173 13.29 -0.21 8.87
CA LYS A 173 14.60 0.44 8.61
C LYS A 173 14.94 0.57 7.12
N LYS A 174 13.91 0.76 6.29
CA LYS A 174 14.04 0.98 4.84
C LYS A 174 13.39 2.30 4.42
N PRO A 175 13.87 2.91 3.32
CA PRO A 175 13.26 4.11 2.78
C PRO A 175 11.85 3.81 2.27
N ILE A 176 10.87 4.60 2.71
CA ILE A 176 9.49 4.57 2.24
C ILE A 176 9.15 5.90 1.56
N PRO A 177 8.47 5.88 0.40
CA PRO A 177 8.14 7.11 -0.28
C PRO A 177 6.92 7.81 0.34
N ILE A 178 6.99 9.13 0.34
CA ILE A 178 5.90 10.03 0.69
C ILE A 178 5.69 11.01 -0.45
N ILE A 179 4.44 11.18 -0.88
CA ILE A 179 4.01 12.26 -1.78
C ILE A 179 3.31 13.34 -0.97
N TYR A 180 3.73 14.59 -1.17
CA TYR A 180 3.15 15.78 -0.54
C TYR A 180 2.18 16.46 -1.50
N LEU A 181 0.89 16.39 -1.19
CA LEU A 181 -0.16 17.07 -1.94
C LEU A 181 -0.49 18.42 -1.30
N PRO A 182 -0.58 19.50 -2.09
CA PRO A 182 -0.91 20.83 -1.60
C PRO A 182 -2.42 21.05 -1.38
N TRP A 183 -3.22 19.98 -1.33
CA TRP A 183 -4.66 20.02 -1.08
C TRP A 183 -5.14 18.92 -0.11
N TRP A 184 -6.38 19.07 0.34
CA TRP A 184 -7.09 18.16 1.22
C TRP A 184 -7.72 17.02 0.42
N HIS A 185 -7.07 15.86 0.45
CA HIS A 185 -7.46 14.69 -0.32
C HIS A 185 -8.57 13.93 0.43
N ASN A 186 -9.83 14.28 0.19
CA ASN A 186 -11.01 13.74 0.90
C ASN A 186 -11.64 12.49 0.25
N ILE A 187 -10.98 11.87 -0.73
CA ILE A 187 -11.43 10.64 -1.41
C ILE A 187 -11.45 9.47 -0.43
N SER A 188 -12.51 8.68 -0.41
CA SER A 188 -12.72 7.62 0.59
C SER A 188 -12.28 6.23 0.14
N SER A 189 -11.81 6.09 -1.10
CA SER A 189 -11.29 4.85 -1.69
C SER A 189 -9.78 4.93 -1.94
N CYS A 190 -9.11 3.78 -1.90
CA CYS A 190 -7.67 3.68 -2.15
C CYS A 190 -7.32 3.86 -3.63
N ASN A 191 -6.34 4.71 -3.94
CA ASN A 191 -5.85 4.92 -5.31
C ASN A 191 -5.22 3.66 -5.96
N ALA A 192 -4.88 2.63 -5.18
CA ALA A 192 -4.20 1.42 -5.68
C ALA A 192 -5.13 0.21 -5.87
N CYS A 193 -6.16 0.06 -5.05
CA CYS A 193 -7.02 -1.12 -5.09
C CYS A 193 -8.52 -0.83 -5.09
N ASP A 194 -8.93 0.44 -5.13
CA ASP A 194 -10.31 0.91 -5.16
C ASP A 194 -11.18 0.52 -3.95
N LEU A 195 -10.64 -0.27 -3.01
CA LEU A 195 -11.29 -0.57 -1.73
C LEU A 195 -11.42 0.66 -0.85
N ASP A 196 -12.44 0.63 0.00
CA ASP A 196 -12.68 1.65 1.00
C ASP A 196 -11.51 1.80 1.98
N LEU A 197 -11.21 3.06 2.31
CA LEU A 197 -10.20 3.42 3.30
C LEU A 197 -10.77 3.33 4.72
N THR A 198 -9.98 2.80 5.63
CA THR A 198 -10.27 2.80 7.06
C THR A 198 -9.82 4.14 7.65
N PHE A 199 -10.71 4.81 8.39
CA PHE A 199 -10.43 6.10 9.02
C PHE A 199 -10.07 5.91 10.48
N THR A 200 -8.93 6.48 10.91
CA THR A 200 -8.45 6.39 12.30
C THR A 200 -8.70 7.67 13.06
N THR A 201 -8.66 8.82 12.35
CA THR A 201 -9.08 10.12 12.85
C THR A 201 -9.78 10.90 11.76
N ASP A 202 -10.23 12.09 12.11
CA ASP A 202 -10.78 13.08 11.19
C ASP A 202 -9.79 13.58 10.12
N CYS A 203 -8.50 13.26 10.21
CA CYS A 203 -7.48 13.65 9.25
C CYS A 203 -6.49 12.53 8.90
N GLN A 204 -6.82 11.27 9.23
CA GLN A 204 -6.00 10.11 8.93
C GLN A 204 -6.87 8.96 8.46
N LYS A 205 -6.45 8.34 7.36
CA LYS A 205 -7.07 7.15 6.79
C LYS A 205 -6.03 6.29 6.09
N TYR A 206 -6.32 5.01 5.91
CA TYR A 206 -5.35 4.09 5.32
C TYR A 206 -6.03 2.95 4.57
N CYS A 207 -5.30 2.35 3.65
CA CYS A 207 -5.67 1.12 2.98
C CYS A 207 -4.87 -0.04 3.59
N ARG A 208 -5.55 -0.97 4.26
CA ARG A 208 -4.92 -2.14 4.85
C ARG A 208 -4.28 -3.05 3.82
N ASN A 209 -4.95 -3.26 2.69
CA ASN A 209 -4.47 -4.13 1.62
C ASN A 209 -3.19 -3.59 0.97
N CYS A 210 -3.16 -2.28 0.70
CA CYS A 210 -2.06 -1.62 0.00
C CYS A 210 -0.97 -1.08 0.93
N LEU A 211 -1.20 -1.01 2.24
CA LEU A 211 -0.30 -0.33 3.20
C LEU A 211 -0.07 1.14 2.83
N ILE A 212 -1.09 1.82 2.31
CA ILE A 212 -1.01 3.24 1.94
C ILE A 212 -1.75 4.06 2.98
N PHE A 213 -1.09 5.08 3.52
CA PHE A 213 -1.64 5.98 4.53
C PHE A 213 -1.81 7.39 3.95
N TYR A 214 -2.87 8.06 4.36
CA TYR A 214 -3.18 9.42 3.97
C TYR A 214 -3.31 10.24 5.25
N THR A 215 -2.45 11.24 5.41
CA THR A 215 -2.45 12.11 6.60
C THR A 215 -2.63 13.56 6.20
N GLY A 216 -3.75 14.16 6.58
CA GLY A 216 -4.07 15.55 6.33
C GLY A 216 -3.57 16.49 7.44
N CYS A 217 -3.17 17.71 7.08
CA CYS A 217 -2.89 18.79 8.03
C CYS A 217 -4.08 19.77 8.13
N ARG A 218 -4.76 19.78 9.27
CA ARG A 218 -5.92 20.67 9.54
C ARG A 218 -5.59 22.16 9.51
N TYR A 219 -4.32 22.55 9.58
CA TYR A 219 -3.92 23.96 9.58
C TYR A 219 -3.51 24.45 8.19
N CYS A 220 -3.16 23.53 7.28
CA CYS A 220 -2.61 23.87 5.97
C CYS A 220 -3.48 23.35 4.81
N LEU A 221 -4.44 22.47 5.10
CA LEU A 221 -5.22 21.72 4.10
C LEU A 221 -4.32 21.00 3.07
N THR A 222 -3.22 20.42 3.53
CA THR A 222 -2.32 19.59 2.72
C THR A 222 -2.47 18.13 3.12
N THR A 223 -2.08 17.21 2.24
CA THR A 223 -2.14 15.76 2.51
C THR A 223 -0.81 15.10 2.18
N ASN A 224 -0.30 14.27 3.08
CA ASN A 224 0.80 13.35 2.76
C ASN A 224 0.20 11.99 2.40
N ILE A 225 0.58 11.43 1.26
CA ILE A 225 0.33 10.03 0.88
C ILE A 225 1.61 9.26 1.17
N ILE A 226 1.54 8.26 2.04
CA ILE A 226 2.67 7.50 2.54
C ILE A 226 2.49 6.07 2.06
N PHE A 227 3.43 5.56 1.27
CA PHE A 227 3.40 4.18 0.81
C PHE A 227 4.27 3.38 1.76
N GLY A 228 3.71 2.66 2.73
CA GLY A 228 4.45 1.93 3.75
C GLY A 228 4.06 2.30 5.18
N LEU A 229 4.61 1.53 6.13
CA LEU A 229 4.34 1.73 7.55
C LEU A 229 5.23 2.82 8.15
N THR A 230 4.63 3.76 8.86
CA THR A 230 5.33 4.74 9.70
C THR A 230 4.53 5.05 10.96
N THR A 231 5.21 5.47 12.02
CA THR A 231 4.59 5.84 13.30
C THR A 231 4.20 7.31 13.37
N GLN A 232 4.71 8.14 12.46
CA GLN A 232 4.44 9.57 12.45
C GLN A 232 4.50 10.16 11.04
N SER A 233 3.78 11.26 10.86
CA SER A 233 3.79 12.07 9.64
C SER A 233 3.94 13.54 10.01
N ARG A 234 4.84 14.23 9.30
CA ARG A 234 5.15 15.65 9.52
C ARG A 234 4.58 16.46 8.36
N CYS A 235 3.80 17.49 8.65
CA CYS A 235 3.35 18.43 7.62
C CYS A 235 4.55 19.22 7.08
N LYS A 236 4.78 19.23 5.76
CA LYS A 236 5.92 19.94 5.17
C LYS A 236 5.88 21.45 5.37
N LYS A 237 4.68 22.03 5.40
CA LYS A 237 4.44 23.46 5.60
C LYS A 237 4.66 23.89 7.05
N CYS A 238 3.75 23.49 7.94
CA CYS A 238 3.76 23.98 9.33
C CYS A 238 4.62 23.15 10.29
N LYS A 239 5.31 22.11 9.80
CA LYS A 239 6.18 21.21 10.57
C LYS A 239 5.53 20.46 11.74
N ARG A 240 4.22 20.62 11.98
CA ARG A 240 3.47 19.87 12.98
C ARG A 240 3.55 18.38 12.69
N VAL A 241 3.91 17.62 13.72
CA VAL A 241 3.98 16.16 13.69
C VAL A 241 2.65 15.59 14.17
N LYS A 242 2.14 14.61 13.45
CA LYS A 242 0.98 13.81 13.83
C LYS A 242 1.45 12.37 13.99
N GLY A 243 1.28 11.81 15.19
CA GLY A 243 1.39 10.37 15.40
C GLY A 243 0.32 9.64 14.58
N LEU A 244 0.70 8.54 13.94
CA LEU A 244 -0.23 7.57 13.39
C LEU A 244 -0.63 6.66 14.57
N LEU A 245 -1.90 6.72 14.97
CA LEU A 245 -2.36 6.22 16.28
C LEU A 245 -1.99 4.75 16.56
N PRO A 246 -1.85 4.39 17.86
CA PRO A 246 -1.81 3.01 18.33
C PRO A 246 -3.04 2.18 17.93
N SER A 247 -4.18 2.80 17.61
CA SER A 247 -5.39 2.10 17.15
C SER A 247 -5.25 1.45 15.77
N ILE A 248 -4.20 1.80 15.02
CA ILE A 248 -3.82 1.12 13.79
C ILE A 248 -3.17 -0.25 14.10
N ILE A 249 -2.51 -0.39 15.25
CA ILE A 249 -1.74 -1.58 15.62
C ILE A 249 -2.63 -2.85 15.65
N PRO A 250 -3.82 -2.87 16.26
CA PRO A 250 -4.74 -4.02 16.20
C PRO A 250 -5.18 -4.40 14.77
N ASP A 251 -5.32 -3.43 13.87
CA ASP A 251 -5.65 -3.74 12.47
C ASP A 251 -4.46 -4.41 11.74
N PHE A 252 -3.24 -4.15 12.21
CA PHE A 252 -2.01 -4.79 11.74
C PHE A 252 -1.58 -6.01 12.57
N THR A 253 -2.19 -6.35 13.72
CA THR A 253 -1.86 -7.60 14.44
C THR A 253 -2.23 -8.86 13.66
N ASN A 254 -3.11 -8.77 12.66
CA ASN A 254 -3.33 -9.86 11.69
C ASN A 254 -2.36 -9.81 10.49
N ILE A 255 -1.34 -8.95 10.54
CA ILE A 255 -0.23 -8.88 9.57
C ILE A 255 1.12 -9.07 10.29
N LEU A 256 1.18 -8.74 11.58
CA LEU A 256 2.33 -8.87 12.45
C LEU A 256 2.24 -10.14 13.29
N SER A 257 3.35 -10.84 13.36
CA SER A 257 3.61 -12.08 14.07
C SER A 257 3.98 -11.88 15.54
N GLY A 258 4.32 -10.64 15.92
CA GLY A 258 4.86 -10.30 17.24
C GLY A 258 6.35 -10.60 17.40
N ASN A 259 7.02 -11.06 16.34
CA ASN A 259 8.47 -11.20 16.27
C ASN A 259 9.01 -10.18 15.26
N HIS A 260 9.85 -9.26 15.75
CA HIS A 260 10.34 -8.13 14.96
C HIS A 260 11.13 -8.55 13.71
N GLU A 261 11.94 -9.61 13.77
CA GLU A 261 12.71 -10.08 12.61
C GLU A 261 11.80 -10.67 11.52
N LEU A 262 10.83 -11.51 11.93
CA LEU A 262 9.85 -12.09 11.03
C LEU A 262 8.92 -11.03 10.43
N ASP A 263 8.49 -10.06 11.24
CA ASP A 263 7.65 -8.96 10.81
C ASP A 263 8.37 -8.10 9.79
N ASN A 264 9.64 -7.77 10.04
CA ASN A 264 10.46 -7.05 9.09
C ASN A 264 10.61 -7.82 7.78
N PHE A 265 10.89 -9.12 7.84
CA PHE A 265 11.00 -9.97 6.66
C PHE A 265 9.70 -10.01 5.83
N LEU A 266 8.55 -10.27 6.46
CA LEU A 266 7.25 -10.36 5.77
C LEU A 266 6.77 -9.00 5.24
N LEU A 267 7.03 -7.92 5.98
CA LEU A 267 6.73 -6.58 5.52
C LEU A 267 7.61 -6.20 4.35
N ASP A 268 8.91 -6.46 4.43
CA ASP A 268 9.88 -6.16 3.38
C ASP A 268 9.50 -6.82 2.06
N LEU A 269 9.16 -8.11 2.09
CA LEU A 269 8.60 -8.85 0.97
C LEU A 269 7.41 -8.15 0.31
N ARG A 270 6.45 -7.69 1.12
CA ARG A 270 5.25 -7.00 0.63
C ARG A 270 5.57 -5.60 0.10
N ILE A 271 6.56 -4.94 0.68
CA ILE A 271 6.91 -3.54 0.42
C ILE A 271 7.81 -3.44 -0.82
N GLN A 272 8.90 -4.20 -0.88
CA GLN A 272 9.90 -4.16 -1.94
C GLN A 272 9.26 -4.46 -3.31
N VAL A 273 8.52 -5.57 -3.39
CA VAL A 273 7.81 -5.97 -4.62
C VAL A 273 6.84 -4.87 -5.11
N ARG A 274 6.23 -4.12 -4.19
CA ARG A 274 5.31 -3.04 -4.55
C ARG A 274 6.02 -1.72 -4.87
N TYR A 275 7.13 -1.41 -4.19
CA TYR A 275 7.92 -0.19 -4.40
C TYR A 275 8.70 -0.21 -5.70
N ASP A 276 9.31 -1.33 -6.07
CA ASP A 276 10.04 -1.44 -7.35
C ASP A 276 9.12 -1.15 -8.55
N ASN A 277 7.81 -1.36 -8.36
CA ASN A 277 6.78 -1.08 -9.35
C ASN A 277 6.14 0.32 -9.21
N LEU A 278 6.41 1.05 -8.13
CA LEU A 278 5.87 2.38 -7.88
C LEU A 278 6.71 3.42 -8.61
N LYS A 279 6.24 3.84 -9.79
CA LYS A 279 6.94 4.76 -10.69
C LYS A 279 6.84 6.23 -10.23
N ILE A 280 7.35 6.55 -9.04
CA ILE A 280 7.31 7.91 -8.47
C ILE A 280 8.09 8.89 -9.33
N ASP A 281 9.29 8.53 -9.78
CA ASP A 281 10.11 9.42 -10.60
C ASP A 281 9.39 9.80 -11.89
N LYS A 282 8.77 8.82 -12.55
CA LYS A 282 7.92 9.06 -13.72
C LYS A 282 6.75 9.99 -13.40
N PHE A 283 6.06 9.77 -12.28
CA PHE A 283 5.00 10.65 -11.82
C PHE A 283 5.51 12.09 -11.62
N LEU A 284 6.64 12.28 -10.94
CA LEU A 284 7.20 13.61 -10.71
C LEU A 284 7.64 14.29 -12.00
N ASP A 285 8.18 13.55 -12.97
CA ASP A 285 8.56 14.09 -14.26
C ASP A 285 7.33 14.50 -15.07
N GLU A 286 6.25 13.72 -15.03
CA GLU A 286 4.95 14.14 -15.58
C GLU A 286 4.44 15.42 -14.92
N ILE A 287 4.57 15.56 -13.59
CA ILE A 287 4.19 16.78 -12.87
C ILE A 287 5.07 17.99 -13.24
N LYS A 288 6.39 17.81 -13.34
CA LYS A 288 7.34 18.88 -13.70
C LYS A 288 7.09 19.44 -15.10
N ASN A 289 6.62 18.60 -16.03
CA ASN A 289 6.30 19.01 -17.40
C ASN A 289 5.01 19.84 -17.50
N ILE A 290 4.25 19.98 -16.41
CA ILE A 290 3.06 20.83 -16.35
C ILE A 290 3.48 22.28 -16.06
N ASN A 291 3.48 23.12 -17.10
CA ASN A 291 4.11 24.45 -17.03
C ASN A 291 3.25 25.57 -16.40
N LYS A 292 1.92 25.42 -16.30
CA LYS A 292 1.02 26.52 -15.88
C LYS A 292 0.15 26.19 -14.68
N TYR A 293 -0.64 25.13 -14.75
CA TYR A 293 -1.57 24.76 -13.69
C TYR A 293 -1.85 23.26 -13.67
N PHE A 294 -2.29 22.79 -12.51
CA PHE A 294 -2.82 21.45 -12.32
C PHE A 294 -4.35 21.48 -12.24
N ILE A 295 -4.98 20.43 -12.76
CA ILE A 295 -6.38 20.10 -12.51
C ILE A 295 -6.40 18.92 -11.54
N LEU A 296 -7.11 19.03 -10.41
CA LEU A 296 -7.05 18.01 -9.34
C LEU A 296 -7.46 16.62 -9.84
N SER A 297 -8.50 16.55 -10.69
CA SER A 297 -8.98 15.29 -11.25
C SER A 297 -7.92 14.60 -12.12
N GLU A 298 -7.18 15.35 -12.93
CA GLU A 298 -6.10 14.84 -13.77
C GLU A 298 -4.93 14.33 -12.91
N ILE A 299 -4.50 15.10 -11.91
CA ILE A 299 -3.42 14.63 -11.02
C ILE A 299 -3.84 13.38 -10.25
N ASN A 300 -5.10 13.30 -9.81
CA ASN A 300 -5.59 12.10 -9.14
C ASN A 300 -5.64 10.89 -10.08
N LEU A 301 -5.93 11.08 -11.37
CA LEU A 301 -5.82 10.01 -12.38
C LEU A 301 -4.37 9.59 -12.61
N THR A 302 -3.42 10.54 -12.56
CA THR A 302 -1.99 10.21 -12.64
C THR A 302 -1.53 9.42 -11.42
N ILE A 303 -1.91 9.84 -10.21
CA ILE A 303 -1.65 9.09 -8.97
C ILE A 303 -2.29 7.70 -9.05
N TYR A 304 -3.54 7.60 -9.52
CA TYR A 304 -4.21 6.32 -9.75
C TYR A 304 -3.42 5.43 -10.72
N SER A 305 -2.96 5.97 -11.84
CA SER A 305 -2.20 5.24 -12.84
C SER A 305 -0.83 4.77 -12.32
N MET A 306 -0.13 5.60 -11.55
CA MET A 306 1.09 5.23 -10.83
C MET A 306 0.81 4.10 -9.84
N CYS A 307 -0.26 4.21 -9.05
CA CYS A 307 -0.70 3.22 -8.08
C CYS A 307 -1.26 1.94 -8.72
N LYS A 308 -1.70 1.94 -9.99
CA LYS A 308 -2.18 0.73 -10.66
C LYS A 308 -1.07 -0.31 -10.80
N TYR A 309 0.16 0.13 -11.04
CA TYR A 309 1.33 -0.76 -11.09
C TYR A 309 1.73 -1.30 -9.73
N TYR A 310 1.37 -0.61 -8.64
CA TYR A 310 1.54 -1.07 -7.25
C TYR A 310 0.81 -2.39 -6.95
N LYS A 311 -0.20 -2.75 -7.77
CA LYS A 311 -0.92 -4.04 -7.70
C LYS A 311 -0.40 -5.09 -8.70
N ASN A 312 0.21 -4.67 -9.81
CA ASN A 312 0.50 -5.55 -10.96
C ASN A 312 1.68 -6.49 -10.76
N SER A 313 2.39 -6.41 -9.65
CA SER A 313 3.35 -7.43 -9.24
C SER A 313 2.61 -8.64 -8.66
N GLN A 314 2.21 -9.59 -9.51
CA GLN A 314 1.73 -10.93 -9.15
C GLN A 314 1.24 -11.07 -7.71
N SER A 315 0.04 -10.55 -7.44
CA SER A 315 -0.67 -10.70 -6.15
C SER A 315 -0.92 -12.15 -5.75
N GLU A 316 -0.53 -13.12 -6.57
CA GLU A 316 -0.88 -14.50 -6.32
C GLU A 316 -0.02 -15.20 -5.27
N LYS A 317 1.25 -14.83 -4.98
CA LYS A 317 2.05 -15.69 -4.05
C LYS A 317 3.19 -15.03 -3.24
N ILE A 318 3.01 -13.81 -2.70
CA ILE A 318 3.92 -13.31 -1.65
C ILE A 318 3.61 -14.02 -0.33
N MET A 319 4.63 -14.46 0.39
CA MET A 319 4.45 -15.05 1.73
C MET A 319 3.78 -14.05 2.67
N GLU A 320 2.82 -14.53 3.46
CA GLU A 320 2.06 -13.69 4.39
C GLU A 320 2.01 -14.24 5.81
N TRP A 321 1.68 -13.37 6.76
CA TRP A 321 1.22 -13.83 8.06
C TRP A 321 -0.21 -14.36 7.94
N ILE A 322 -0.42 -15.60 8.40
CA ILE A 322 -1.71 -16.28 8.34
C ILE A 322 -2.16 -16.57 9.77
N PRO A 323 -3.26 -15.95 10.25
CA PRO A 323 -3.80 -16.23 11.57
C PRO A 323 -4.09 -17.73 11.76
N TYR A 324 -3.61 -18.30 12.87
CA TYR A 324 -3.76 -19.73 13.15
C TYR A 324 -5.22 -20.19 13.20
N SER A 325 -6.13 -19.29 13.56
CA SER A 325 -7.59 -19.51 13.56
C SER A 325 -8.18 -19.81 12.18
N GLN A 326 -7.46 -19.56 11.08
CA GLN A 326 -7.90 -19.92 9.73
C GLN A 326 -7.74 -21.42 9.42
N PHE A 327 -7.03 -22.17 10.29
CA PHE A 327 -6.78 -23.59 10.09
C PHE A 327 -7.72 -24.46 10.91
N THR A 328 -8.28 -25.47 10.26
CA THR A 328 -9.12 -26.52 10.86
C THR A 328 -8.60 -27.90 10.45
N ASN A 329 -9.14 -28.97 11.04
CA ASN A 329 -8.78 -30.36 10.72
C ASN A 329 -7.26 -30.64 10.78
N ILE A 330 -6.58 -30.04 11.76
CA ILE A 330 -5.13 -30.15 11.93
C ILE A 330 -4.80 -31.55 12.44
N ARG A 331 -4.05 -32.32 11.66
CA ARG A 331 -3.60 -33.68 12.02
C ARG A 331 -2.12 -33.85 11.73
N GLU A 332 -1.40 -34.50 12.63
CA GLU A 332 0.00 -34.88 12.40
C GLU A 332 0.06 -35.96 11.32
N ILE A 333 0.99 -35.81 10.36
CA ILE A 333 1.20 -36.80 9.30
C ILE A 333 2.63 -37.34 9.26
N ALA A 334 3.59 -36.59 9.82
CA ALA A 334 4.97 -37.03 9.92
C ALA A 334 5.70 -36.30 11.04
N ARG A 335 6.73 -36.96 11.60
CA ARG A 335 7.62 -36.42 12.62
C ARG A 335 9.04 -36.87 12.31
N GLY A 336 9.98 -35.93 12.33
CA GLY A 336 11.37 -36.19 11.97
C GLY A 336 12.37 -35.48 12.88
N GLY A 337 13.64 -35.52 12.45
CA GLY A 337 14.75 -34.85 13.14
C GLY A 337 14.54 -33.34 13.28
N TYR A 338 14.01 -32.70 12.23
CA TYR A 338 13.92 -31.24 12.12
C TYR A 338 12.57 -30.64 12.52
N GLY A 339 11.54 -31.46 12.75
CA GLY A 339 10.21 -30.93 13.02
C GLY A 339 9.07 -31.94 12.98
N ILE A 340 7.85 -31.40 13.00
CA ILE A 340 6.59 -32.11 12.89
C ILE A 340 5.81 -31.51 11.72
N ILE A 341 5.23 -32.37 10.89
CA ILE A 341 4.42 -31.97 9.74
C ILE A 341 2.96 -32.26 10.06
N TYR A 342 2.13 -31.21 9.96
CA TYR A 342 0.68 -31.33 10.08
C TYR A 342 0.02 -31.09 8.72
N HIS A 343 -1.02 -31.86 8.43
CA HIS A 343 -2.00 -31.53 7.39
C HIS A 343 -3.12 -30.71 8.02
N ALA A 344 -3.56 -29.65 7.35
CA ALA A 344 -4.67 -28.80 7.80
C ALA A 344 -5.54 -28.33 6.62
N THR A 345 -6.75 -27.87 6.93
CA THR A 345 -7.64 -27.20 5.99
C THR A 345 -7.64 -25.70 6.29
N ARG A 346 -7.27 -24.87 5.30
CA ARG A 346 -7.31 -23.40 5.38
C ARG A 346 -8.59 -22.87 4.76
N THR A 347 -9.35 -22.09 5.52
CA THR A 347 -10.56 -21.42 5.03
C THR A 347 -10.21 -20.03 4.48
N ALA A 348 -10.29 -19.83 3.17
CA ALA A 348 -10.11 -18.52 2.57
C ALA A 348 -11.39 -17.66 2.67
N HIS A 349 -11.25 -16.33 2.64
CA HIS A 349 -12.35 -15.35 2.76
C HIS A 349 -13.48 -15.47 1.72
N PHE A 350 -13.36 -16.35 0.72
CA PHE A 350 -14.36 -16.64 -0.30
C PHE A 350 -14.48 -18.15 -0.53
N GLN A 351 -15.09 -18.87 0.44
CA GLN A 351 -15.67 -20.23 0.39
C GLN A 351 -14.85 -21.41 -0.16
N ASN A 352 -13.67 -21.22 -0.76
CA ASN A 352 -12.79 -22.32 -1.15
C ASN A 352 -11.89 -22.66 0.03
N SER A 353 -12.12 -23.84 0.59
CA SER A 353 -11.20 -24.47 1.53
C SER A 353 -10.06 -25.13 0.75
N GLU A 354 -8.83 -24.94 1.18
CA GLU A 354 -7.66 -25.60 0.58
C GLU A 354 -6.92 -26.44 1.62
N SER A 355 -6.39 -27.58 1.18
CA SER A 355 -5.48 -28.39 1.98
C SER A 355 -4.09 -27.77 1.98
N VAL A 356 -3.51 -27.62 3.16
CA VAL A 356 -2.18 -27.07 3.38
C VAL A 356 -1.38 -27.95 4.32
N ILE A 357 -0.06 -27.76 4.30
CA ILE A 357 0.87 -28.33 5.26
C ILE A 357 1.31 -27.25 6.23
N LEU A 358 1.30 -27.56 7.54
CA LEU A 358 1.95 -26.76 8.57
C LEU A 358 3.24 -27.47 9.00
N LYS A 359 4.39 -26.91 8.64
CA LYS A 359 5.70 -27.41 9.07
C LYS A 359 6.10 -26.71 10.35
N LYS A 360 6.11 -27.46 11.44
CA LYS A 360 6.53 -27.01 12.77
C LYS A 360 7.97 -27.41 13.02
N PHE A 361 8.80 -26.48 13.47
CA PHE A 361 10.21 -26.72 13.78
C PHE A 361 10.40 -27.04 15.26
N LYS A 362 11.41 -27.84 15.60
CA LYS A 362 11.79 -28.04 17.01
C LYS A 362 12.35 -26.73 17.57
N ASN A 363 11.90 -26.33 18.77
CA ASN A 363 12.31 -25.11 19.48
C ASN A 363 12.11 -23.80 18.70
N SER A 364 10.98 -23.63 18.00
CA SER A 364 10.69 -22.41 17.22
C SER A 364 10.21 -21.20 18.03
N LYS A 365 10.27 -21.26 19.37
CA LYS A 365 9.83 -20.17 20.28
C LYS A 365 10.69 -18.92 20.14
N ASP A 366 12.01 -19.11 20.04
CA ASP A 366 12.93 -18.10 19.54
C ASP A 366 13.19 -18.47 18.08
N THR A 367 12.79 -17.63 17.13
CA THR A 367 12.92 -17.84 15.68
C THR A 367 14.26 -18.52 15.35
N SER A 368 14.24 -19.84 15.24
CA SER A 368 15.47 -20.61 15.18
C SER A 368 16.15 -20.27 13.87
N ARG A 369 17.49 -20.22 13.86
CA ARG A 369 18.27 -19.95 12.64
C ARG A 369 17.78 -20.81 11.46
N TYR A 370 17.37 -22.05 11.73
CA TYR A 370 16.79 -22.97 10.74
C TYR A 370 15.46 -22.49 10.16
N PHE A 371 14.51 -22.04 10.99
CA PHE A 371 13.22 -21.52 10.52
C PHE A 371 13.40 -20.31 9.60
N LEU A 372 14.19 -19.33 10.02
CA LEU A 372 14.42 -18.12 9.22
C LEU A 372 15.26 -18.39 7.98
N ASN A 373 16.23 -19.31 8.05
CA ASN A 373 17.00 -19.73 6.88
C ASN A 373 16.13 -20.42 5.84
N GLU A 374 15.25 -21.33 6.24
CA GLU A 374 14.34 -22.01 5.32
C GLU A 374 13.37 -20.99 4.69
N LEU A 375 12.81 -20.10 5.50
CA LEU A 375 11.92 -19.03 5.04
C LEU A 375 12.61 -18.11 4.01
N LYS A 376 13.85 -17.66 4.31
CA LYS A 376 14.67 -16.85 3.39
C LYS A 376 14.98 -17.60 2.09
N SER A 377 15.34 -18.88 2.18
CA SER A 377 15.64 -19.72 1.00
C SER A 377 14.43 -19.81 0.07
N TYR A 378 13.23 -20.02 0.62
CA TYR A 378 12.00 -20.01 -0.16
C TYR A 378 11.68 -18.66 -0.80
N GLN A 379 11.95 -17.54 -0.13
CA GLN A 379 11.78 -16.21 -0.72
C GLN A 379 12.66 -16.04 -1.97
N TYR A 380 13.96 -16.33 -1.88
CA TYR A 380 14.85 -16.08 -3.02
C TYR A 380 14.52 -16.99 -4.21
N CYS A 381 14.18 -18.26 -3.95
CA CYS A 381 13.73 -19.17 -5.00
C CYS A 381 12.39 -18.74 -5.64
N TYR A 382 11.57 -17.96 -4.91
CA TYR A 382 10.27 -17.50 -5.39
C TYR A 382 10.35 -16.50 -6.55
N GLU A 383 11.43 -15.73 -6.65
CA GLU A 383 11.63 -14.72 -7.70
C GLU A 383 11.80 -15.33 -9.11
N ILE A 384 12.16 -16.63 -9.18
CA ILE A 384 12.58 -17.33 -10.40
C ILE A 384 11.58 -18.44 -10.80
N LYS A 385 10.89 -19.05 -9.81
CA LYS A 385 9.63 -19.79 -9.90
C LYS A 385 9.51 -20.94 -10.92
N HIS A 386 10.42 -21.93 -10.86
CA HIS A 386 10.20 -23.26 -11.46
C HIS A 386 10.29 -24.35 -10.38
N HIS A 387 9.35 -25.30 -10.39
CA HIS A 387 9.46 -26.57 -9.67
C HIS A 387 9.84 -26.57 -8.16
N ILE A 388 9.53 -25.51 -7.41
CA ILE A 388 9.69 -25.45 -5.95
C ILE A 388 8.33 -25.52 -5.25
N ILE A 389 8.23 -26.25 -4.14
CA ILE A 389 7.01 -26.31 -3.32
C ILE A 389 6.66 -24.90 -2.84
N ARG A 390 5.39 -24.52 -3.01
CA ARG A 390 4.95 -23.17 -2.65
C ARG A 390 4.84 -23.02 -1.14
N VAL A 391 5.44 -21.96 -0.59
CA VAL A 391 5.16 -21.47 0.75
C VAL A 391 4.12 -20.35 0.66
N HIS A 392 2.99 -20.52 1.35
CA HIS A 392 1.94 -19.52 1.44
C HIS A 392 2.27 -18.45 2.47
N GLY A 393 2.99 -18.80 3.53
CA GLY A 393 3.26 -17.86 4.61
C GLY A 393 3.70 -18.52 5.91
N VAL A 394 3.50 -17.79 7.00
CA VAL A 394 3.86 -18.18 8.36
C VAL A 394 2.65 -18.04 9.27
N THR A 395 2.53 -18.95 10.23
CA THR A 395 1.55 -18.88 11.32
C THR A 395 2.20 -19.12 12.67
N LYS A 396 1.46 -18.89 13.75
CA LYS A 396 1.90 -19.17 15.13
C LYS A 396 0.77 -19.82 15.91
N ASP A 397 1.03 -20.99 16.46
CA ASP A 397 0.13 -21.60 17.43
C ASP A 397 0.25 -20.85 18.75
N PHE A 398 -0.79 -20.07 19.10
CA PHE A 398 -0.82 -19.29 20.33
C PHE A 398 -0.76 -20.14 21.61
N LYS A 399 -1.17 -21.41 21.57
CA LYS A 399 -1.10 -22.29 22.75
C LYS A 399 0.34 -22.69 23.06
N LEU A 400 1.15 -22.90 22.02
CA LEU A 400 2.52 -23.38 22.15
C LEU A 400 3.56 -22.26 21.99
N GLY A 401 3.17 -21.12 21.44
CA GLY A 401 4.06 -19.97 21.17
C GLY A 401 4.99 -20.19 19.97
N GLU A 402 4.74 -21.20 19.15
CA GLU A 402 5.67 -21.74 18.15
C GLU A 402 5.27 -21.33 16.73
N TYR A 403 6.24 -20.83 15.96
CA TYR A 403 6.06 -20.49 14.54
C TYR A 403 6.06 -21.73 13.65
N MET A 404 5.27 -21.69 12.57
CA MET A 404 5.14 -22.75 11.56
C MET A 404 5.09 -22.17 10.15
N LEU A 405 5.70 -22.87 9.18
CA LEU A 405 5.53 -22.55 7.76
C LEU A 405 4.20 -23.12 7.26
N VAL A 406 3.50 -22.34 6.44
CA VAL A 406 2.28 -22.75 5.76
C VAL A 406 2.62 -23.04 4.31
N MET A 407 2.51 -24.29 3.88
CA MET A 407 3.02 -24.77 2.60
C MET A 407 1.91 -25.44 1.79
N GLN A 408 2.07 -25.46 0.47
CA GLN A 408 1.17 -26.16 -0.44
C GLN A 408 1.15 -27.64 -0.14
N TYR A 409 -0.04 -28.24 -0.14
CA TYR A 409 -0.18 -29.68 -0.01
C TYR A 409 0.08 -30.39 -1.34
N ALA A 410 1.07 -31.28 -1.35
CA ALA A 410 1.38 -32.17 -2.47
C ALA A 410 0.67 -33.52 -2.28
N SER A 411 -0.51 -33.64 -2.89
CA SER A 411 -1.42 -34.77 -2.65
C SER A 411 -0.92 -36.12 -3.15
N GLY A 412 0.08 -36.18 -4.03
CA GLY A 412 0.66 -37.45 -4.49
C GLY A 412 1.81 -37.98 -3.66
N GLY A 413 2.21 -37.28 -2.60
CA GLY A 413 3.33 -37.68 -1.75
C GLY A 413 4.70 -37.46 -2.40
N ASP A 414 5.72 -38.15 -1.90
CA ASP A 414 7.10 -38.04 -2.35
C ASP A 414 7.45 -39.02 -3.48
N LEU A 415 8.49 -38.67 -4.25
CA LEU A 415 8.98 -39.44 -5.39
C LEU A 415 9.50 -40.82 -4.95
N HIS A 416 10.05 -40.96 -3.75
CA HIS A 416 10.53 -42.26 -3.26
C HIS A 416 9.40 -43.29 -3.20
N ASN A 417 8.34 -42.96 -2.46
CA ASN A 417 7.17 -43.80 -2.30
C ASN A 417 6.39 -43.97 -3.62
N TRP A 418 6.37 -42.94 -4.46
CA TRP A 418 5.75 -43.02 -5.77
C TRP A 418 6.49 -43.99 -6.70
N LEU A 419 7.82 -43.95 -6.73
CA LEU A 419 8.64 -44.86 -7.53
C LEU A 419 8.47 -46.31 -7.06
N GLN A 420 8.44 -46.58 -5.75
CA GLN A 420 8.18 -47.95 -5.25
C GLN A 420 6.90 -48.57 -5.82
N LYS A 421 5.87 -47.75 -6.11
CA LYS A 421 4.59 -48.21 -6.65
C LYS A 421 4.55 -48.26 -8.18
N ASN A 422 5.25 -47.35 -8.85
CA ASN A 422 5.06 -47.10 -10.29
C ASN A 422 6.29 -47.43 -11.16
N PHE A 423 7.43 -47.79 -10.57
CA PHE A 423 8.70 -47.94 -11.31
C PHE A 423 8.62 -48.90 -12.50
N ALA A 424 7.86 -50.00 -12.37
CA ALA A 424 7.68 -50.98 -13.43
C ALA A 424 6.86 -50.45 -14.63
N ASN A 425 6.05 -49.42 -14.42
CA ASN A 425 5.07 -48.93 -15.39
C ASN A 425 5.53 -47.67 -16.13
N ILE A 426 6.66 -47.07 -15.73
CA ILE A 426 7.16 -45.82 -16.30
C ILE A 426 8.25 -46.08 -17.34
N THR A 427 8.19 -45.37 -18.46
CA THR A 427 9.09 -45.56 -19.59
C THR A 427 10.13 -44.45 -19.70
N TRP A 428 11.25 -44.74 -20.36
CA TRP A 428 12.32 -43.77 -20.57
C TRP A 428 11.95 -42.71 -21.59
N ASN A 429 11.30 -43.09 -22.69
CA ASN A 429 10.94 -42.19 -23.79
C ASN A 429 9.89 -41.13 -23.42
N LYS A 430 9.31 -41.19 -22.21
CA LYS A 430 8.33 -40.21 -21.74
C LYS A 430 8.45 -39.90 -20.25
N GLU A 431 7.97 -40.77 -19.37
CA GLU A 431 7.74 -40.41 -17.96
C GLU A 431 9.03 -40.10 -17.20
N LYS A 432 10.07 -40.94 -17.34
CA LYS A 432 11.33 -40.75 -16.59
C LYS A 432 12.04 -39.45 -17.00
N LEU A 433 12.12 -39.16 -18.29
CA LEU A 433 12.71 -37.92 -18.80
C LEU A 433 11.93 -36.69 -18.35
N MET A 434 10.59 -36.78 -18.33
CA MET A 434 9.74 -35.69 -17.85
C MET A 434 9.96 -35.42 -16.36
N ILE A 435 10.08 -36.46 -15.53
CA ILE A 435 10.40 -36.32 -14.10
C ILE A 435 11.78 -35.66 -13.92
N LEU A 436 12.80 -36.14 -14.62
CA LEU A 436 14.16 -35.61 -14.54
C LEU A 436 14.25 -34.15 -14.99
N TRP A 437 13.55 -33.79 -16.06
CA TRP A 437 13.51 -32.41 -16.55
C TRP A 437 12.92 -31.46 -15.51
N GLN A 438 11.77 -31.81 -14.91
CA GLN A 438 11.13 -31.00 -13.86
C GLN A 438 12.01 -30.85 -12.61
N ILE A 439 12.66 -31.93 -12.19
CA ILE A 439 13.62 -31.91 -11.09
C ILE A 439 14.81 -30.99 -11.40
N SER A 440 15.32 -31.05 -12.63
CA SER A 440 16.46 -30.25 -13.08
C SER A 440 16.12 -28.75 -13.08
N GLU A 441 14.93 -28.37 -13.53
CA GLU A 441 14.45 -26.98 -13.48
C GLU A 441 14.27 -26.47 -12.04
N GLY A 442 13.85 -27.36 -11.12
CA GLY A 442 13.79 -27.03 -9.68
C GLY A 442 15.18 -26.76 -9.10
N LEU A 443 16.17 -27.61 -9.40
CA LEU A 443 17.55 -27.39 -8.97
C LEU A 443 18.15 -26.13 -9.60
N GLU A 444 17.88 -25.88 -10.88
CA GLU A 444 18.31 -24.66 -11.55
C GLU A 444 17.75 -23.41 -10.86
N THR A 445 16.48 -23.45 -10.41
CA THR A 445 15.85 -22.37 -9.65
C THR A 445 16.60 -22.09 -8.34
N ILE A 446 16.98 -23.13 -7.60
CA ILE A 446 17.74 -22.99 -6.34
C ILE A 446 19.13 -22.41 -6.61
N HIS A 447 19.83 -22.91 -7.62
CA HIS A 447 21.18 -22.47 -7.96
C HIS A 447 21.23 -21.05 -8.52
N LYS A 448 20.26 -20.65 -9.35
CA LYS A 448 20.14 -19.26 -9.84
C LYS A 448 19.82 -18.26 -8.72
N ALA A 449 19.28 -18.73 -7.60
CA ALA A 449 19.11 -17.94 -6.38
C ALA A 449 20.40 -17.86 -5.53
N ASP A 450 21.52 -18.42 -6.00
CA ASP A 450 22.79 -18.58 -5.27
C ASP A 450 22.68 -19.43 -3.99
N TYR A 451 21.80 -20.44 -4.00
CA TYR A 451 21.65 -21.42 -2.91
C TYR A 451 22.07 -22.82 -3.34
N ILE A 452 22.43 -23.63 -2.34
CA ILE A 452 22.65 -25.07 -2.47
C ILE A 452 21.63 -25.78 -1.60
N HIS A 453 20.94 -26.80 -2.12
CA HIS A 453 19.87 -27.50 -1.38
C HIS A 453 20.40 -28.27 -0.16
N ARG A 454 21.53 -28.97 -0.31
CA ARG A 454 22.23 -29.79 0.72
C ARG A 454 21.50 -31.01 1.27
N ASP A 455 20.25 -31.26 0.89
CA ASP A 455 19.49 -32.45 1.31
C ASP A 455 18.62 -32.97 0.16
N PHE A 456 19.22 -32.98 -1.03
CA PHE A 456 18.50 -33.31 -2.24
C PHE A 456 18.40 -34.83 -2.43
N HIS A 457 17.19 -35.37 -2.29
CA HIS A 457 16.91 -36.80 -2.45
C HIS A 457 15.46 -37.05 -2.86
N SER A 458 15.11 -38.28 -3.28
CA SER A 458 13.77 -38.61 -3.77
C SER A 458 12.65 -38.38 -2.74
N GLY A 459 12.94 -38.46 -1.44
CA GLY A 459 11.98 -38.12 -0.37
C GLY A 459 11.61 -36.62 -0.28
N ASN A 460 12.43 -35.72 -0.83
CA ASN A 460 12.20 -34.27 -0.82
C ASN A 460 11.62 -33.75 -2.14
N ILE A 461 11.29 -34.65 -3.07
CA ILE A 461 10.66 -34.32 -4.35
C ILE A 461 9.19 -34.75 -4.27
N LEU A 462 8.28 -33.79 -4.35
CA LEU A 462 6.87 -33.97 -4.04
C LEU A 462 6.00 -33.88 -5.30
N TYR A 463 4.99 -34.74 -5.40
CA TYR A 463 4.02 -34.73 -6.50
C TYR A 463 2.77 -33.93 -6.13
N HIS A 464 2.52 -32.85 -6.87
CA HIS A 464 1.29 -32.08 -6.80
C HIS A 464 0.41 -32.34 -8.03
N ASN A 465 -0.73 -32.98 -7.80
CA ASN A 465 -1.71 -33.22 -8.86
C ASN A 465 -2.59 -31.98 -9.08
N ASN A 466 -2.29 -31.19 -10.11
CA ASN A 466 -3.11 -30.04 -10.48
C ASN A 466 -4.13 -30.43 -11.57
N SER A 467 -5.28 -30.96 -11.15
CA SER A 467 -6.34 -31.40 -12.06
C SER A 467 -7.09 -30.27 -12.77
N LEU A 468 -6.90 -29.01 -12.36
CA LEU A 468 -7.72 -27.86 -12.77
C LEU A 468 -7.17 -27.00 -13.92
N GLN A 469 -5.96 -27.27 -14.43
CA GLN A 469 -5.39 -26.53 -15.56
C GLN A 469 -5.02 -27.47 -16.71
N GLU A 470 -6.00 -27.80 -17.56
CA GLU A 470 -5.85 -28.70 -18.71
C GLU A 470 -4.71 -28.34 -19.66
N ARG A 471 -4.32 -27.05 -19.74
CA ARG A 471 -3.27 -26.56 -20.64
C ARG A 471 -1.83 -26.70 -20.10
N TYR A 472 -1.63 -27.00 -18.80
CA TYR A 472 -0.31 -27.13 -18.17
C TYR A 472 -0.11 -28.43 -17.39
N LYS A 473 -1.02 -29.41 -17.54
CA LYS A 473 -1.07 -30.66 -16.76
C LYS A 473 0.27 -31.38 -16.63
N GLU A 474 1.18 -31.28 -17.61
CA GLU A 474 2.41 -32.07 -17.67
C GLU A 474 3.66 -31.36 -17.12
N ARG A 475 3.63 -30.04 -16.91
CA ARG A 475 4.85 -29.25 -16.68
C ARG A 475 5.15 -28.84 -15.24
N HIS A 476 4.30 -29.13 -14.24
CA HIS A 476 4.47 -28.60 -12.87
C HIS A 476 4.04 -29.57 -11.78
N GLN A 477 4.24 -30.87 -12.01
CA GLN A 477 3.76 -31.91 -11.12
C GLN A 477 4.78 -32.23 -10.02
N TRP A 478 6.06 -32.23 -10.34
CA TRP A 478 7.13 -32.54 -9.40
C TRP A 478 7.75 -31.27 -8.86
N LEU A 479 7.77 -31.13 -7.54
CA LEU A 479 8.20 -29.93 -6.84
C LEU A 479 9.27 -30.31 -5.81
N ILE A 480 10.40 -29.62 -5.81
CA ILE A 480 11.41 -29.76 -4.77
C ILE A 480 10.91 -29.07 -3.50
N GLY A 481 10.97 -29.79 -2.38
CA GLY A 481 10.62 -29.31 -1.05
C GLY A 481 11.77 -29.46 -0.06
N ASP A 482 11.50 -29.03 1.18
CA ASP A 482 12.45 -29.03 2.31
C ASP A 482 13.78 -28.30 2.05
N LEU A 483 13.73 -26.96 2.10
CA LEU A 483 14.91 -26.12 2.03
C LEU A 483 15.54 -25.85 3.42
N GLY A 484 15.24 -26.68 4.42
CA GLY A 484 15.66 -26.47 5.81
C GLY A 484 17.18 -26.47 6.03
N LEU A 485 17.90 -27.24 5.20
CA LEU A 485 19.36 -27.33 5.21
C LEU A 485 20.02 -26.48 4.11
N SER A 486 19.23 -25.79 3.30
CA SER A 486 19.74 -24.98 2.20
C SER A 486 20.56 -23.80 2.70
N GLN A 487 21.61 -23.46 1.94
CA GLN A 487 22.56 -22.42 2.32
C GLN A 487 23.02 -21.62 1.10
N PRO A 488 23.24 -20.30 1.23
CA PRO A 488 23.87 -19.52 0.17
C PRO A 488 25.29 -20.02 -0.13
N VAL A 489 25.66 -20.01 -1.42
CA VAL A 489 26.97 -20.49 -1.90
C VAL A 489 28.14 -19.74 -1.24
N ASN A 490 27.95 -18.47 -0.91
CA ASN A 490 29.01 -17.61 -0.33
C ASN A 490 29.25 -17.79 1.17
N ILE A 491 28.47 -18.65 1.85
CA ILE A 491 28.71 -18.94 3.26
C ILE A 491 29.61 -20.18 3.34
N THR A 492 30.89 -19.98 3.61
CA THR A 492 31.79 -21.04 4.06
C THR A 492 31.36 -21.45 5.47
N SER A 493 30.65 -22.58 5.62
CA SER A 493 30.39 -23.11 6.95
C SER A 493 31.71 -23.56 7.57
N SER A 494 32.05 -23.02 8.75
CA SER A 494 33.15 -23.54 9.58
C SER A 494 32.85 -24.92 10.19
N ASN A 495 31.65 -25.46 9.95
CA ASN A 495 31.20 -26.75 10.46
C ASN A 495 31.39 -27.82 9.39
N ASN A 496 32.28 -28.79 9.66
CA ASN A 496 32.45 -30.04 8.90
C ASN A 496 31.31 -31.04 9.18
N GLU A 497 30.10 -30.55 9.44
CA GLU A 497 28.95 -31.42 9.70
C GLU A 497 28.52 -32.08 8.39
N ILE A 498 28.54 -33.41 8.37
CA ILE A 498 28.00 -34.20 7.25
C ILE A 498 26.49 -33.99 7.22
N TYR A 499 25.99 -33.52 6.08
CA TYR A 499 24.58 -33.23 5.84
C TYR A 499 24.04 -34.07 4.69
N GLY A 500 22.72 -34.28 4.69
CA GLY A 500 22.04 -35.08 3.67
C GLY A 500 21.89 -36.56 4.04
N VAL A 501 21.20 -37.29 3.17
CA VAL A 501 20.98 -38.74 3.31
C VAL A 501 22.15 -39.47 2.66
N ILE A 502 22.91 -40.27 3.42
CA ILE A 502 24.23 -40.85 3.02
C ILE A 502 24.32 -41.33 1.56
N PRO A 503 23.38 -42.11 1.01
CA PRO A 503 23.43 -42.56 -0.39
C PRO A 503 23.39 -41.45 -1.45
N TYR A 504 23.00 -40.23 -1.07
CA TYR A 504 22.85 -39.05 -1.92
C TYR A 504 23.96 -38.01 -1.70
N ILE A 505 24.87 -38.24 -0.74
CA ILE A 505 25.93 -37.28 -0.40
C ILE A 505 27.06 -37.40 -1.43
N ALA A 506 27.47 -36.26 -1.99
CA ALA A 506 28.57 -36.21 -2.94
C ALA A 506 29.93 -36.46 -2.26
N PRO A 507 30.90 -37.14 -2.91
CA PRO A 507 32.16 -37.54 -2.28
C PRO A 507 32.99 -36.40 -1.67
N GLU A 508 32.92 -35.20 -2.24
CA GLU A 508 33.61 -34.00 -1.76
C GLU A 508 33.16 -33.60 -0.34
N ILE A 509 31.92 -33.86 0.05
CA ILE A 509 31.41 -33.53 1.39
C ILE A 509 32.08 -34.37 2.47
N PHE A 510 32.49 -35.61 2.14
CA PHE A 510 33.25 -36.45 3.05
C PHE A 510 34.73 -36.06 3.14
N LYS A 511 35.23 -35.27 2.18
CA LYS A 511 36.64 -34.87 2.10
C LYS A 511 36.93 -33.54 2.82
N GLY A 512 35.90 -32.81 3.24
CA GLY A 512 36.00 -31.50 3.89
C GLY A 512 35.84 -30.38 2.89
#